data_AF-A0A925AVX2-F1
#
_entry.id   AF-A0A925AVX2-F1
#
_cell.length_a   1.000
_cell.length_b   1.000
_cell.length_c   1.000
_cell.angle_alpha   90.00
_cell.angle_beta   90.00
_cell.angle_gamma   90.00
#
_symmetry.space_group_name_H-M   'P 1'
#
loop_
_entity.id
_entity.type
_entity.pdbx_description
1 polymer ?
#
loop_
_entity_poly.entity_id
_entity_poly.type
_entity_poly.pdbx_seq_one_letter_code
_entity_poly.pdbx_strand_id
1 'polypeptide(L)'
;MPYFRFVLFLLYRILVTQTSPTYVWAPDQRVVVDAWFRGVGERKPGETIGELAVRAGKMRIGTPYLDAQQIDAAESLSIELETLQCQSFVESSLSIARCVANLTPTPECFAREIEDLRYRDGEVNGYASRLHYFNDWLIDNTRRGAIVMLSEGMQTSPWTQRVDYMTMHQKRYPALAHPEVLAEIGAAEARLSETAYRIIPKDRISGIESELQTGDVIAFVSSRKPGLMISHTGLVVRAVDGSLKLMHASSFHKKVVLTKADLTGYMHSRPERIGIMVARPLPLVRKTDVTTTARTTK
;
A
#
# COMPACT_ATOMS: atom_id res chain seq x y z
N MET A 1 -70.24 -11.18 -16.54
CA MET A 1 -68.94 -11.88 -16.43
C MET A 1 -67.86 -10.89 -16.01
N PRO A 2 -67.41 -10.89 -14.75
CA PRO A 2 -66.14 -10.24 -14.41
C PRO A 2 -65.25 -11.19 -13.58
N TYR A 3 -64.02 -11.44 -14.05
CA TYR A 3 -62.97 -11.98 -13.21
C TYR A 3 -61.75 -11.06 -13.30
N PHE A 4 -61.64 -10.18 -12.31
CA PHE A 4 -60.46 -9.37 -12.01
C PHE A 4 -59.38 -10.32 -11.45
N ARG A 5 -58.28 -10.51 -12.17
CA ARG A 5 -57.10 -11.25 -11.67
C ARG A 5 -56.12 -10.26 -11.06
N PHE A 6 -56.10 -10.17 -9.73
CA PHE A 6 -55.00 -9.57 -8.97
C PHE A 6 -53.79 -10.52 -9.02
N VAL A 7 -52.68 -10.08 -9.61
CA VAL A 7 -51.38 -10.77 -9.53
C VAL A 7 -50.61 -10.14 -8.38
N LEU A 8 -50.51 -10.87 -7.26
CA LEU A 8 -49.72 -10.49 -6.09
C LEU A 8 -48.25 -10.84 -6.37
N PHE A 9 -47.41 -9.85 -6.67
CA PHE A 9 -45.95 -10.05 -6.77
C PHE A 9 -45.34 -10.13 -5.37
N LEU A 10 -45.00 -11.34 -4.94
CA LEU A 10 -44.24 -11.60 -3.72
C LEU A 10 -42.76 -11.30 -4.01
N LEU A 11 -42.26 -10.14 -3.55
CA LEU A 11 -40.84 -9.80 -3.59
C LEU A 11 -40.10 -10.60 -2.52
N TYR A 12 -39.51 -11.73 -2.93
CA TYR A 12 -38.56 -12.46 -2.11
C TYR A 12 -37.27 -11.65 -1.98
N ARG A 13 -37.11 -10.92 -0.88
CA ARG A 13 -35.82 -10.31 -0.51
C ARG A 13 -34.88 -11.42 -0.05
N ILE A 14 -34.00 -11.84 -0.94
CA ILE A 14 -32.81 -12.63 -0.56
C ILE A 14 -31.96 -11.71 0.31
N LEU A 15 -32.00 -11.92 1.62
CA LEU A 15 -30.98 -11.43 2.54
C LEU A 15 -29.71 -12.21 2.23
N VAL A 16 -28.87 -11.68 1.33
CA VAL A 16 -27.48 -12.10 1.25
C VAL A 16 -26.83 -11.63 2.54
N THR A 17 -26.67 -12.53 3.50
CA THR A 17 -25.77 -12.32 4.62
C THR A 17 -24.37 -12.22 4.02
N GLN A 18 -23.83 -11.00 3.89
CA GLN A 18 -22.41 -10.81 3.68
C GLN A 18 -21.70 -11.45 4.86
N THR A 19 -21.15 -12.64 4.67
CA THR A 19 -20.17 -13.20 5.59
C THR A 19 -18.98 -12.26 5.54
N SER A 20 -18.70 -11.57 6.65
CA SER A 20 -17.45 -10.83 6.80
C SER A 20 -16.28 -11.74 6.41
N PRO A 21 -15.28 -11.25 5.67
CA PRO A 21 -14.11 -12.05 5.36
C PRO A 21 -13.56 -12.65 6.65
N THR A 22 -13.34 -13.96 6.67
CA THR A 22 -12.67 -14.63 7.78
C THR A 22 -11.19 -14.28 7.72
N TYR A 23 -10.79 -13.23 8.42
CA TYR A 23 -9.37 -12.85 8.56
C TYR A 23 -8.63 -13.85 9.46
N VAL A 24 -7.50 -14.36 9.00
CA VAL A 24 -6.62 -15.19 9.81
C VAL A 24 -5.67 -14.27 10.58
N TRP A 25 -5.99 -14.03 11.84
CA TRP A 25 -5.10 -13.31 12.76
C TRP A 25 -4.12 -14.28 13.38
N ALA A 26 -2.82 -13.95 13.39
CA ALA A 26 -1.92 -14.62 14.32
C ALA A 26 -2.36 -14.27 15.77
N PRO A 27 -2.07 -15.13 16.77
CA PRO A 27 -2.31 -14.82 18.17
C PRO A 27 -1.79 -13.42 18.52
N ASP A 28 -2.52 -12.70 19.36
CA ASP A 28 -2.13 -11.39 19.91
C ASP A 28 -2.01 -10.21 18.93
N GLN A 29 -2.08 -10.42 17.62
CA GLN A 29 -1.99 -9.34 16.62
C GLN A 29 -3.14 -8.33 16.75
N ARG A 30 -4.34 -8.79 17.11
CA ARG A 30 -5.48 -7.90 17.42
C ARG A 30 -5.16 -6.97 18.59
N VAL A 31 -4.51 -7.48 19.64
CA VAL A 31 -4.09 -6.70 20.81
C VAL A 31 -3.05 -5.65 20.43
N VAL A 32 -2.11 -6.00 19.54
CA VAL A 32 -1.12 -5.06 18.99
C VAL A 32 -1.81 -3.94 18.21
N VAL A 33 -2.78 -4.26 17.36
CA VAL A 33 -3.56 -3.27 16.59
C VAL A 33 -4.35 -2.36 17.53
N ASP A 34 -5.05 -2.91 18.52
CA ASP A 34 -5.81 -2.13 19.50
C ASP A 34 -4.91 -1.19 20.31
N ALA A 35 -3.74 -1.67 20.74
CA ALA A 35 -2.75 -0.83 21.43
C ALA A 35 -2.22 0.28 20.52
N TRP A 36 -2.03 -0.02 19.23
CA TRP A 36 -1.60 0.97 18.24
C TRP A 36 -2.67 2.05 18.04
N PHE A 37 -3.94 1.66 17.88
CA PHE A 37 -5.05 2.63 17.81
C PHE A 37 -5.15 3.50 19.05
N ARG A 38 -5.06 2.92 20.26
CA ARG A 38 -5.08 3.68 21.51
C ARG A 38 -3.94 4.69 21.60
N GLY A 39 -2.72 4.29 21.23
CA GLY A 39 -1.59 5.20 21.33
C GLY A 39 -1.53 6.24 20.21
N VAL A 40 -2.14 5.99 19.05
CA VAL A 40 -2.41 7.05 18.06
C VAL A 40 -3.49 7.98 18.62
N GLY A 41 -4.61 7.45 19.10
CA GLY A 41 -5.74 8.27 19.55
C GLY A 41 -6.44 8.97 18.39
N GLU A 42 -7.22 10.00 18.69
CA GLU A 42 -8.07 10.68 17.71
C GLU A 42 -7.27 11.49 16.68
N ARG A 43 -7.87 11.68 15.50
CA ARG A 43 -7.35 12.59 14.47
C ARG A 43 -7.46 14.04 14.94
N LYS A 44 -6.40 14.82 14.76
CA LYS A 44 -6.41 16.25 15.12
C LYS A 44 -7.15 17.08 14.05
N PRO A 45 -7.77 18.22 14.42
CA PRO A 45 -8.35 19.13 13.44
C PRO A 45 -7.33 19.55 12.37
N GLY A 46 -7.71 19.43 11.10
CA GLY A 46 -6.84 19.78 9.96
C GLY A 46 -5.73 18.78 9.63
N GLU A 47 -5.50 17.75 10.46
CA GLU A 47 -4.45 16.74 10.23
C GLU A 47 -4.75 15.94 8.96
N THR A 48 -3.82 15.92 8.01
CA THR A 48 -3.92 15.13 6.78
C THR A 48 -3.78 13.63 7.06
N ILE A 49 -4.18 12.79 6.11
CA ILE A 49 -3.95 11.33 6.22
C ILE A 49 -2.45 11.01 6.31
N GLY A 50 -1.63 11.75 5.57
CA GLY A 50 -0.17 11.59 5.62
C GLY A 50 0.43 11.90 6.99
N GLU A 51 0.04 13.01 7.61
CA GLU A 51 0.48 13.37 8.96
C GLU A 51 0.05 12.33 10.00
N LEU A 52 -1.19 11.87 9.91
CA LEU A 52 -1.72 10.82 10.77
C LEU A 52 -1.01 9.48 10.57
N ALA A 53 -0.66 9.12 9.32
CA ALA A 53 0.13 7.93 9.01
C ALA A 53 1.56 8.03 9.54
N VAL A 54 2.17 9.21 9.50
CA VAL A 54 3.48 9.43 10.13
C VAL A 54 3.38 9.33 11.66
N ARG A 55 2.31 9.85 12.26
CA ARG A 55 2.07 9.71 13.70
C ARG A 55 1.89 8.24 14.11
N ALA A 56 1.13 7.48 13.33
CA ALA A 56 1.02 6.04 13.49
C ALA A 56 2.37 5.32 13.33
N GLY A 57 3.11 5.62 12.27
CA GLY A 57 4.40 4.98 11.98
C GLY A 57 5.47 5.28 13.05
N LYS A 58 5.46 6.47 13.65
CA LYS A 58 6.39 6.84 14.75
C LYS A 58 6.29 5.89 15.95
N MET A 59 5.09 5.36 16.23
CA MET A 59 4.90 4.36 17.29
C MET A 59 5.53 3.01 16.99
N ARG A 60 5.88 2.73 15.73
CA ARG A 60 6.54 1.50 15.30
C ARG A 60 8.05 1.67 15.15
N ILE A 61 8.62 2.84 15.44
CA ILE A 61 10.08 3.00 15.46
C ILE A 61 10.68 1.98 16.43
N GLY A 62 11.65 1.22 15.96
CA GLY A 62 12.26 0.13 16.72
C GLY A 62 11.67 -1.25 16.46
N THR A 63 10.49 -1.37 15.84
CA THR A 63 9.93 -2.68 15.45
C THR A 63 10.92 -3.42 14.56
N PRO A 64 11.29 -4.68 14.87
CA PRO A 64 12.24 -5.45 14.10
C PRO A 64 11.88 -5.60 12.62
N TYR A 65 12.90 -5.72 11.78
CA TYR A 65 12.76 -6.10 10.38
C TYR A 65 13.10 -7.58 10.22
N LEU A 66 12.19 -8.34 9.62
CA LEU A 66 12.41 -9.71 9.19
C LEU A 66 11.94 -9.89 7.74
N ASP A 67 12.68 -10.67 6.95
CA ASP A 67 12.22 -11.02 5.62
C ASP A 67 11.01 -11.96 5.72
N ALA A 68 9.95 -11.67 4.96
CA ALA A 68 8.75 -12.46 4.94
C ALA A 68 9.07 -13.91 4.54
N GLN A 69 8.64 -14.84 5.39
CA GLN A 69 8.70 -16.26 5.06
C GLN A 69 7.75 -16.53 3.90
N GLN A 70 8.27 -17.13 2.83
CA GLN A 70 7.46 -17.56 1.72
C GLN A 70 6.89 -18.94 2.05
N ILE A 71 5.57 -19.03 2.17
CA ILE A 71 4.87 -20.26 2.50
C ILE A 71 4.12 -20.77 1.26
N ASP A 72 4.07 -22.09 1.08
CA ASP A 72 3.32 -22.77 0.01
C ASP A 72 1.85 -23.01 0.40
N ALA A 73 1.27 -22.09 1.18
CA ALA A 73 -0.11 -22.19 1.63
C ALA A 73 -1.04 -21.46 0.65
N ALA A 74 -2.31 -21.87 0.63
CA ALA A 74 -3.36 -21.11 -0.03
C ALA A 74 -3.31 -19.65 0.46
N GLU A 75 -3.26 -18.72 -0.49
CA GLU A 75 -3.14 -17.30 -0.19
C GLU A 75 -4.29 -16.84 0.71
N SER A 76 -3.93 -16.23 1.84
CA SER A 76 -4.87 -15.63 2.77
C SER A 76 -4.26 -14.34 3.32
N LEU A 77 -5.12 -13.43 3.80
CA LEU A 77 -4.65 -12.22 4.44
C LEU A 77 -3.93 -12.56 5.75
N SER A 78 -2.60 -12.49 5.73
CA SER A 78 -1.75 -12.62 6.90
C SER A 78 -1.32 -11.25 7.44
N ILE A 79 -1.52 -10.99 8.73
CA ILE A 79 -1.11 -9.75 9.39
C ILE A 79 -0.01 -10.09 10.41
N GLU A 80 1.19 -9.55 10.17
CA GLU A 80 2.38 -9.69 11.01
C GLU A 80 2.86 -8.29 11.40
N LEU A 81 2.86 -7.98 12.70
CA LEU A 81 3.19 -6.65 13.22
C LEU A 81 4.36 -6.65 14.21
N GLU A 82 4.78 -7.79 14.73
CA GLU A 82 5.99 -7.89 15.56
C GLU A 82 7.24 -7.68 14.73
N THR A 83 7.19 -8.08 13.46
CA THR A 83 8.20 -7.76 12.47
C THR A 83 7.59 -7.03 11.28
N LEU A 84 8.32 -6.07 10.70
CA LEU A 84 7.85 -5.28 9.58
C LEU A 84 8.88 -5.20 8.46
N GLN A 85 8.37 -5.31 7.23
CA GLN A 85 9.10 -5.00 6.01
C GLN A 85 8.77 -3.59 5.55
N CYS A 86 9.47 -3.10 4.52
CA CYS A 86 9.26 -1.74 4.02
C CYS A 86 7.82 -1.51 3.54
N GLN A 87 7.25 -2.44 2.77
CA GLN A 87 5.87 -2.38 2.30
C GLN A 87 4.86 -2.57 3.43
N SER A 88 4.98 -3.61 4.25
CA SER A 88 4.03 -3.86 5.34
C SER A 88 4.02 -2.73 6.39
N PHE A 89 5.14 -2.05 6.60
CA PHE A 89 5.21 -0.84 7.42
C PHE A 89 4.38 0.31 6.82
N VAL A 90 4.51 0.57 5.51
CA VAL A 90 3.73 1.60 4.81
C VAL A 90 2.25 1.25 4.85
N GLU A 91 1.87 0.03 4.44
CA GLU A 91 0.49 -0.46 4.47
C GLU A 91 -0.12 -0.28 5.86
N SER A 92 0.54 -0.80 6.90
CA SER A 92 0.00 -0.73 8.28
C SER A 92 -0.13 0.69 8.80
N SER A 93 0.84 1.58 8.51
CA SER A 93 0.77 2.97 8.94
C SER A 93 -0.39 3.70 8.27
N LEU A 94 -0.63 3.44 6.98
CA LEU A 94 -1.77 4.00 6.23
C LEU A 94 -3.11 3.44 6.74
N SER A 95 -3.19 2.13 7.00
CA SER A 95 -4.40 1.47 7.52
C SER A 95 -4.83 2.03 8.87
N ILE A 96 -3.89 2.20 9.82
CA ILE A 96 -4.20 2.83 11.12
C ILE A 96 -4.72 4.25 10.91
N ALA A 97 -4.03 5.04 10.07
CA ALA A 97 -4.41 6.42 9.85
C ALA A 97 -5.80 6.57 9.23
N ARG A 98 -6.10 5.77 8.21
CA ARG A 98 -7.40 5.79 7.55
C ARG A 98 -8.54 5.32 8.44
N CYS A 99 -8.31 4.28 9.24
CA CYS A 99 -9.31 3.81 10.20
C CYS A 99 -9.61 4.84 11.29
N VAL A 100 -8.59 5.51 11.82
CA VAL A 100 -8.78 6.63 12.76
C VAL A 100 -9.50 7.80 12.09
N ALA A 101 -9.09 8.18 10.87
CA ALA A 101 -9.71 9.28 10.14
C ALA A 101 -11.18 9.03 9.76
N ASN A 102 -11.57 7.77 9.57
CA ASN A 102 -12.94 7.37 9.29
C ASN A 102 -13.77 7.07 10.56
N LEU A 103 -13.23 7.35 11.76
CA LEU A 103 -13.88 7.09 13.05
C LEU A 103 -14.23 5.61 13.28
N THR A 104 -13.43 4.71 12.70
CA THR A 104 -13.56 3.25 12.85
C THR A 104 -12.23 2.62 13.27
N PRO A 105 -11.61 3.02 14.40
CA PRO A 105 -10.32 2.50 14.85
C PRO A 105 -10.47 1.09 15.46
N THR A 106 -10.83 0.11 14.63
CA THR A 106 -11.02 -1.29 15.06
C THR A 106 -10.10 -2.23 14.29
N PRO A 107 -9.75 -3.40 14.87
CA PRO A 107 -8.99 -4.43 14.16
C PRO A 107 -9.63 -4.85 12.82
N GLU A 108 -10.96 -4.89 12.73
CA GLU A 108 -11.69 -5.23 11.51
C GLU A 108 -11.59 -4.14 10.43
N CYS A 109 -11.49 -2.87 10.82
CA CYS A 109 -11.14 -1.82 9.87
C CYS A 109 -9.70 -2.00 9.40
N PHE A 110 -8.77 -2.22 10.32
CA PHE A 110 -7.36 -2.42 9.98
C PHE A 110 -7.16 -3.58 9.00
N ALA A 111 -7.76 -4.75 9.26
CA ALA A 111 -7.64 -5.90 8.37
C ALA A 111 -8.21 -5.61 6.96
N ARG A 112 -9.38 -4.97 6.87
CA ARG A 112 -9.95 -4.54 5.58
C ARG A 112 -9.04 -3.59 4.84
N GLU A 113 -8.43 -2.62 5.53
CA GLU A 113 -7.50 -1.69 4.90
C GLU A 113 -6.22 -2.38 4.43
N ILE A 114 -5.71 -3.36 5.18
CA ILE A 114 -4.55 -4.14 4.71
C ILE A 114 -4.93 -4.94 3.48
N GLU A 115 -6.09 -5.60 3.47
CA GLU A 115 -6.58 -6.33 2.30
C GLU A 115 -6.72 -5.41 1.09
N ASP A 116 -7.41 -4.28 1.26
CA ASP A 116 -7.62 -3.28 0.22
C ASP A 116 -6.29 -2.77 -0.34
N LEU A 117 -5.29 -2.48 0.51
CA LEU A 117 -3.99 -1.99 0.03
C LEU A 117 -3.15 -3.08 -0.64
N ARG A 118 -3.15 -4.30 -0.10
CA ARG A 118 -2.18 -5.35 -0.42
C ARG A 118 -2.54 -6.18 -1.65
N TYR A 119 -3.83 -6.30 -1.95
CA TYR A 119 -4.31 -7.16 -3.02
C TYR A 119 -4.86 -6.35 -4.19
N ARG A 120 -4.66 -6.88 -5.40
CA ARG A 120 -5.19 -6.34 -6.64
C ARG A 120 -6.71 -6.29 -6.54
N ASP A 121 -7.28 -5.17 -6.99
CA ASP A 121 -8.71 -4.88 -6.83
C ASP A 121 -9.20 -4.83 -5.37
N GLY A 122 -8.29 -4.92 -4.39
CA GLY A 122 -8.61 -4.95 -2.96
C GLY A 122 -9.16 -6.29 -2.47
N GLU A 123 -8.97 -7.38 -3.21
CA GLU A 123 -9.56 -8.69 -2.90
C GLU A 123 -8.53 -9.83 -2.95
N VAL A 124 -8.56 -10.69 -1.93
CA VAL A 124 -7.77 -11.94 -1.94
C VAL A 124 -8.35 -12.90 -2.98
N ASN A 125 -7.55 -13.25 -3.99
CA ASN A 125 -7.92 -14.18 -5.06
C ASN A 125 -6.68 -14.93 -5.55
N GLY A 126 -6.09 -15.74 -4.67
CA GLY A 126 -4.86 -16.48 -4.95
C GLY A 126 -3.58 -15.63 -4.83
N TYR A 127 -2.43 -16.31 -4.87
CA TYR A 127 -1.12 -15.70 -4.59
C TYR A 127 -0.79 -14.54 -5.54
N ALA A 128 -1.21 -14.62 -6.82
CA ALA A 128 -0.96 -13.58 -7.80
C ALA A 128 -1.86 -12.33 -7.65
N SER A 129 -2.91 -12.39 -6.81
CA SER A 129 -3.66 -11.18 -6.46
C SER A 129 -2.89 -10.30 -5.47
N ARG A 130 -1.95 -10.84 -4.69
CA ARG A 130 -1.07 -10.01 -3.85
C ARG A 130 -0.17 -9.13 -4.72
N LEU A 131 -0.10 -7.84 -4.42
CA LEU A 131 0.69 -6.86 -5.17
C LEU A 131 2.17 -6.95 -4.75
N HIS A 132 2.87 -7.96 -5.25
CA HIS A 132 4.28 -8.28 -4.92
C HIS A 132 5.28 -7.23 -5.41
N TYR A 133 4.99 -6.58 -6.52
CA TYR A 133 5.79 -5.50 -7.08
C TYR A 133 5.24 -4.16 -6.62
N PHE A 134 6.05 -3.35 -5.93
CA PHE A 134 5.55 -2.09 -5.38
C PHE A 134 5.11 -1.08 -6.45
N ASN A 135 5.64 -1.17 -7.70
CA ASN A 135 5.10 -0.40 -8.82
C ASN A 135 3.69 -0.86 -9.25
N ASP A 136 3.36 -2.14 -9.12
CA ASP A 136 1.99 -2.65 -9.29
C ASP A 136 1.10 -2.17 -8.14
N TRP A 137 1.63 -2.19 -6.91
CA TRP A 137 0.96 -1.63 -5.73
C TRP A 137 0.57 -0.17 -5.93
N LEU A 138 1.49 0.66 -6.47
CA LEU A 138 1.22 2.06 -6.77
C LEU A 138 0.13 2.22 -7.84
N ILE A 139 0.20 1.46 -8.93
CA ILE A 139 -0.78 1.53 -10.03
C ILE A 139 -2.17 1.15 -9.53
N ASP A 140 -2.29 0.00 -8.87
CA ASP A 140 -3.58 -0.53 -8.41
C ASP A 140 -4.24 0.38 -7.37
N ASN A 141 -3.48 0.80 -6.36
CA ASN A 141 -3.98 1.69 -5.32
C ASN A 141 -4.30 3.10 -5.85
N THR A 142 -3.63 3.56 -6.92
CA THR A 142 -3.99 4.81 -7.59
C THR A 142 -5.32 4.67 -8.33
N ARG A 143 -5.48 3.58 -9.11
CA ARG A 143 -6.71 3.28 -9.84
C ARG A 143 -7.92 3.17 -8.90
N ARG A 144 -7.74 2.60 -7.71
CA ARG A 144 -8.80 2.48 -6.69
C ARG A 144 -9.00 3.73 -5.83
N GLY A 145 -8.21 4.80 -6.03
CA GLY A 145 -8.35 6.05 -5.30
C GLY A 145 -7.86 6.00 -3.84
N ALA A 146 -7.03 5.02 -3.49
CA ALA A 146 -6.39 4.93 -2.19
C ALA A 146 -5.21 5.93 -2.09
N ILE A 147 -4.50 6.15 -3.19
CA ILE A 147 -3.39 7.11 -3.29
C ILE A 147 -3.52 7.92 -4.57
N VAL A 148 -2.81 9.04 -4.65
CA VAL A 148 -2.62 9.77 -5.90
C VAL A 148 -1.13 9.88 -6.20
N MET A 149 -0.73 9.57 -7.44
CA MET A 149 0.65 9.74 -7.89
C MET A 149 0.98 11.23 -8.06
N LEU A 150 2.02 11.69 -7.39
CA LEU A 150 2.54 13.04 -7.59
C LEU A 150 3.49 13.00 -8.79
N SER A 151 3.05 13.61 -9.90
CA SER A 151 3.82 13.64 -11.15
C SER A 151 3.67 14.96 -11.90
N GLU A 152 2.52 15.63 -11.77
CA GLU A 152 2.26 16.96 -12.29
C GLU A 152 3.05 18.02 -11.52
N GLY A 153 3.63 19.00 -12.24
CA GLY A 153 4.48 20.03 -11.65
C GLY A 153 5.85 19.56 -11.15
N MET A 154 6.09 18.25 -11.08
CA MET A 154 7.38 17.68 -10.69
C MET A 154 8.28 17.48 -11.91
N GLN A 155 9.60 17.68 -11.73
CA GLN A 155 10.64 17.54 -12.78
C GLN A 155 10.91 16.06 -13.17
N THR A 156 9.85 15.35 -13.53
CA THR A 156 9.85 13.92 -13.83
C THR A 156 10.48 13.61 -15.20
N SER A 157 11.08 12.43 -15.33
CA SER A 157 11.58 11.88 -16.60
C SER A 157 10.90 10.54 -16.91
N PRO A 158 10.67 10.21 -18.19
CA PRO A 158 10.20 8.88 -18.57
C PRO A 158 11.16 7.80 -18.08
N TRP A 159 10.62 6.67 -17.68
CA TRP A 159 11.37 5.50 -17.27
C TRP A 159 10.68 4.24 -17.76
N THR A 160 11.46 3.30 -18.27
CA THR A 160 11.00 1.95 -18.60
C THR A 160 12.01 0.97 -18.06
N GLN A 161 11.52 -0.17 -17.57
CA GLN A 161 12.37 -1.24 -17.08
C GLN A 161 11.62 -2.55 -17.25
N ARG A 162 12.32 -3.56 -17.72
CA ARG A 162 11.82 -4.93 -17.70
C ARG A 162 11.60 -5.38 -16.26
N VAL A 163 10.42 -5.92 -15.98
CA VAL A 163 10.02 -6.49 -14.70
C VAL A 163 9.82 -7.98 -14.91
N ASP A 164 10.69 -8.80 -14.34
CA ASP A 164 10.67 -10.26 -14.46
C ASP A 164 11.35 -10.97 -13.27
N TYR A 165 11.56 -10.26 -12.15
CA TYR A 165 12.39 -10.77 -11.06
C TYR A 165 11.85 -12.07 -10.46
N MET A 166 10.54 -12.19 -10.24
CA MET A 166 9.94 -13.37 -9.60
C MET A 166 10.00 -14.58 -10.52
N THR A 167 9.59 -14.44 -11.79
CA THR A 167 9.66 -15.55 -12.78
C THR A 167 11.09 -15.96 -13.11
N MET A 168 12.08 -15.06 -13.00
CA MET A 168 13.50 -15.39 -13.14
C MET A 168 14.13 -15.98 -11.87
N HIS A 169 13.45 -15.90 -10.72
CA HIS A 169 13.95 -16.38 -9.43
C HIS A 169 12.94 -17.30 -8.71
N GLN A 170 12.24 -18.16 -9.45
CA GLN A 170 11.15 -19.03 -8.97
C GLN A 170 11.50 -19.81 -7.69
N LYS A 171 12.73 -20.30 -7.57
CA LYS A 171 13.21 -21.05 -6.39
C LYS A 171 13.08 -20.29 -5.07
N ARG A 172 12.91 -18.96 -5.10
CA ARG A 172 12.71 -18.13 -3.90
C ARG A 172 11.24 -18.02 -3.48
N TYR A 173 10.31 -18.45 -4.34
CA TYR A 173 8.89 -18.26 -4.18
C TYR A 173 8.19 -19.61 -4.38
N PRO A 174 7.95 -20.39 -3.31
CA PRO A 174 7.35 -21.72 -3.40
C PRO A 174 6.04 -21.75 -4.20
N ALA A 175 5.20 -20.71 -4.07
CA ALA A 175 3.95 -20.59 -4.82
C ALA A 175 4.13 -20.58 -6.36
N LEU A 176 5.32 -20.24 -6.87
CA LEU A 176 5.61 -20.27 -8.32
C LEU A 176 5.93 -21.66 -8.86
N ALA A 177 5.98 -22.69 -8.00
CA ALA A 177 6.03 -24.07 -8.44
C ALA A 177 4.72 -24.50 -9.14
N HIS A 178 3.61 -23.83 -8.83
CA HIS A 178 2.31 -24.04 -9.46
C HIS A 178 2.25 -23.30 -10.81
N PRO A 179 2.09 -23.99 -11.95
CA PRO A 179 2.17 -23.38 -13.28
C PRO A 179 1.17 -22.24 -13.54
N GLU A 180 -0.03 -22.32 -12.97
CA GLU A 180 -1.06 -21.29 -13.06
C GLU A 180 -0.63 -20.01 -12.35
N VAL A 181 -0.04 -20.11 -11.15
CA VAL A 181 0.48 -18.95 -10.40
C VAL A 181 1.67 -18.34 -11.15
N LEU A 182 2.55 -19.19 -11.69
CA LEU A 182 3.67 -18.73 -12.52
C LEU A 182 3.17 -17.95 -13.75
N ALA A 183 2.14 -18.43 -14.43
CA ALA A 183 1.54 -17.76 -15.58
C ALA A 183 0.90 -16.42 -15.20
N GLU A 184 0.17 -16.36 -14.09
CA GLU A 184 -0.46 -15.13 -13.60
C GLU A 184 0.56 -14.06 -13.20
N ILE A 185 1.63 -14.46 -12.49
CA ILE A 185 2.73 -13.57 -12.14
C ILE A 185 3.48 -13.12 -13.40
N GLY A 186 3.73 -14.02 -14.36
CA GLY A 186 4.32 -13.68 -15.65
C GLY A 186 3.47 -12.67 -16.44
N ALA A 187 2.14 -12.81 -16.40
CA ALA A 187 1.24 -11.84 -17.01
C ALA A 187 1.27 -10.47 -16.31
N ALA A 188 1.40 -10.44 -14.98
CA ALA A 188 1.60 -9.20 -14.24
C ALA A 188 2.94 -8.54 -14.60
N GLU A 189 4.02 -9.30 -14.64
CA GLU A 189 5.35 -8.87 -15.05
C GLU A 189 5.39 -8.30 -16.47
N ALA A 190 4.70 -8.93 -17.42
CA ALA A 190 4.57 -8.42 -18.80
C ALA A 190 3.88 -7.05 -18.82
N ARG A 191 2.72 -6.90 -18.15
CA ARG A 191 2.01 -5.62 -18.06
C ARG A 191 2.87 -4.52 -17.43
N LEU A 192 3.60 -4.83 -16.37
CA LEU A 192 4.49 -3.88 -15.71
C LEU A 192 5.68 -3.50 -16.60
N SER A 193 6.21 -4.45 -17.37
CA SER A 193 7.30 -4.19 -18.32
C SER A 193 6.89 -3.28 -19.47
N GLU A 194 5.63 -3.34 -19.89
CA GLU A 194 5.05 -2.49 -20.95
C GLU A 194 4.58 -1.13 -20.43
N THR A 195 4.52 -0.94 -19.12
CA THR A 195 4.05 0.32 -18.51
C THR A 195 5.08 1.43 -18.69
N ALA A 196 4.64 2.57 -19.24
CA ALA A 196 5.44 3.78 -19.30
C ALA A 196 5.39 4.50 -17.95
N TYR A 197 6.52 4.53 -17.24
CA TYR A 197 6.62 5.20 -15.95
C TYR A 197 7.17 6.62 -16.06
N ARG A 198 6.90 7.42 -15.03
CA ARG A 198 7.57 8.69 -14.79
C ARG A 198 8.20 8.67 -13.41
N ILE A 199 9.46 9.05 -13.31
CA ILE A 199 10.21 9.08 -12.04
C ILE A 199 10.81 10.46 -11.86
N ILE A 200 11.04 10.89 -10.62
CA ILE A 200 11.91 12.03 -10.31
C ILE A 200 13.34 11.49 -10.28
N PRO A 201 14.21 11.90 -11.21
CA PRO A 201 15.62 11.51 -11.19
C PRO A 201 16.30 11.92 -9.89
N LYS A 202 17.26 11.11 -9.44
CA LYS A 202 18.01 11.32 -8.20
C LYS A 202 18.59 12.72 -8.05
N ASP A 203 19.14 13.27 -9.12
CA ASP A 203 19.74 14.61 -9.21
C ASP A 203 18.72 15.76 -9.17
N ARG A 204 17.41 15.48 -9.28
CA ARG A 204 16.34 16.49 -9.24
C ARG A 204 15.51 16.49 -7.96
N ILE A 205 15.80 15.59 -7.01
CA ILE A 205 15.02 15.48 -5.77
C ILE A 205 15.10 16.75 -4.93
N SER A 206 16.27 17.38 -4.84
CA SER A 206 16.43 18.63 -4.08
C SER A 206 15.53 19.76 -4.59
N GLY A 207 15.21 19.77 -5.88
CA GLY A 207 14.36 20.79 -6.52
C GLY A 207 12.86 20.59 -6.33
N ILE A 208 12.42 19.52 -5.67
CA ILE A 208 10.99 19.25 -5.42
C ILE A 208 10.66 19.10 -3.94
N GLU A 209 11.61 19.38 -3.03
CA GLU A 209 11.41 19.16 -1.59
C GLU A 209 10.27 20.03 -1.01
N SER A 210 9.97 21.18 -1.61
CA SER A 210 8.81 22.01 -1.25
C SER A 210 7.47 21.31 -1.52
N GLU A 211 7.43 20.43 -2.51
CA GLU A 211 6.19 19.83 -3.03
C GLU A 211 5.81 18.56 -2.26
N LEU A 212 6.78 18.01 -1.54
CA LEU A 212 6.62 16.85 -0.69
C LEU A 212 6.00 17.23 0.66
N GLN A 213 5.06 16.43 1.10
CA GLN A 213 4.35 16.58 2.36
C GLN A 213 4.67 15.42 3.29
N THR A 214 4.53 15.67 4.60
CA THR A 214 4.63 14.62 5.61
C THR A 214 3.61 13.51 5.30
N GLY A 215 4.10 12.28 5.19
CA GLY A 215 3.31 11.09 4.88
C GLY A 215 3.17 10.76 3.40
N ASP A 216 3.78 11.54 2.50
CA ASP A 216 3.96 11.08 1.13
C ASP A 216 4.77 9.77 1.13
N VAL A 217 4.33 8.81 0.33
CA VAL A 217 4.95 7.51 0.13
C VAL A 217 6.03 7.65 -0.94
N ILE A 218 7.26 7.26 -0.62
CA ILE A 218 8.40 7.26 -1.54
C ILE A 218 8.71 5.85 -1.98
N ALA A 219 8.69 5.59 -3.30
CA ALA A 219 9.16 4.35 -3.90
C ALA A 219 10.52 4.56 -4.58
N PHE A 220 11.55 3.86 -4.11
CA PHE A 220 12.92 4.00 -4.60
C PHE A 220 13.17 3.11 -5.82
N VAL A 221 13.28 3.75 -6.98
CA VAL A 221 13.64 3.10 -8.25
C VAL A 221 15.14 2.81 -8.26
N SER A 222 15.51 1.57 -8.56
CA SER A 222 16.90 1.13 -8.45
C SER A 222 17.30 0.08 -9.49
N SER A 223 18.56 0.15 -9.93
CA SER A 223 19.18 -0.86 -10.80
C SER A 223 19.80 -2.02 -10.03
N ARG A 224 19.70 -2.04 -8.69
CA ARG A 224 20.39 -3.03 -7.83
C ARG A 224 20.06 -4.49 -8.18
N LYS A 225 18.81 -4.74 -8.55
CA LYS A 225 18.26 -6.06 -8.83
C LYS A 225 17.59 -6.02 -10.20
N PRO A 226 18.25 -6.54 -11.25
CA PRO A 226 17.64 -6.64 -12.58
C PRO A 226 16.28 -7.33 -12.50
N GLY A 227 15.28 -6.82 -13.23
CA GLY A 227 13.91 -7.34 -13.17
C GLY A 227 13.06 -6.82 -12.01
N LEU A 228 13.64 -6.08 -11.04
CA LEU A 228 12.91 -5.50 -9.90
C LEU A 228 13.09 -3.97 -9.88
N MET A 229 12.02 -3.24 -10.18
CA MET A 229 12.08 -1.79 -10.33
C MET A 229 12.18 -1.04 -8.99
N ILE A 230 11.27 -1.33 -8.06
CA ILE A 230 11.23 -0.68 -6.75
C ILE A 230 11.99 -1.55 -5.74
N SER A 231 13.06 -0.99 -5.20
CA SER A 231 13.94 -1.68 -4.25
C SER A 231 13.56 -1.46 -2.79
N HIS A 232 12.86 -0.37 -2.50
CA HIS A 232 12.57 0.06 -1.14
C HIS A 232 11.43 1.09 -1.12
N THR A 233 10.74 1.21 0.02
CA THR A 233 9.69 2.21 0.22
C THR A 233 9.68 2.77 1.66
N GLY A 234 9.04 3.91 1.87
CA GLY A 234 8.85 4.53 3.18
C GLY A 234 8.01 5.80 3.13
N LEU A 235 7.83 6.44 4.27
CA LEU A 235 7.04 7.66 4.44
C LEU A 235 7.96 8.87 4.62
N VAL A 236 7.67 9.97 3.91
CA VAL A 236 8.32 11.27 4.14
C VAL A 236 7.93 11.80 5.51
N VAL A 237 8.90 12.32 6.24
CA VAL A 237 8.69 13.06 7.49
C VAL A 237 9.36 14.40 7.37
N ARG A 238 8.60 15.50 7.30
CA ARG A 238 9.16 16.83 7.44
C ARG A 238 9.50 17.07 8.91
N ALA A 239 10.80 17.20 9.19
CA ALA A 239 11.29 17.48 10.54
C ALA A 239 11.05 18.95 10.91
N VAL A 240 11.23 19.28 12.20
CA VAL A 240 11.04 20.63 12.74
C VAL A 240 11.99 21.64 12.10
N ASP A 241 13.20 21.20 11.74
CA ASP A 241 14.20 22.00 11.02
C ASP A 241 13.89 22.18 9.52
N GLY A 242 12.74 21.67 9.05
CA GLY A 242 12.30 21.73 7.66
C GLY A 242 12.84 20.61 6.78
N SER A 243 13.86 19.85 7.23
CA SER A 243 14.47 18.79 6.43
C SER A 243 13.51 17.62 6.21
N LEU A 244 13.54 17.04 5.01
CA LEU A 244 12.75 15.86 4.69
C LEU A 244 13.52 14.61 5.10
N LYS A 245 12.99 13.84 6.05
CA LYS A 245 13.52 12.54 6.46
C LYS A 245 12.67 11.42 5.86
N LEU A 246 13.20 10.20 5.90
CA LEU A 246 12.46 8.99 5.53
C LEU A 246 12.23 8.13 6.77
N MET A 247 10.97 7.79 7.04
CA MET A 247 10.62 6.77 8.01
C MET A 247 10.34 5.46 7.28
N HIS A 248 11.06 4.39 7.64
CA HIS A 248 10.96 3.11 6.94
C HIS A 248 11.42 1.93 7.79
N ALA A 249 10.91 0.74 7.49
CA ALA A 249 11.51 -0.51 7.96
C ALA A 249 12.82 -0.78 7.21
N SER A 250 13.95 -0.84 7.92
CA SER A 250 15.28 -0.96 7.31
C SER A 250 15.83 -2.36 7.44
N SER A 251 16.07 -3.03 6.33
CA SER A 251 16.81 -4.30 6.30
C SER A 251 18.27 -4.17 6.72
N PHE A 252 18.84 -2.95 6.63
CA PHE A 252 20.21 -2.64 7.07
C PHE A 252 20.27 -2.42 8.59
N HIS A 253 19.35 -1.63 9.15
CA HIS A 253 19.29 -1.37 10.60
C HIS A 253 18.52 -2.45 11.37
N LYS A 254 17.93 -3.42 10.66
CA LYS A 254 17.11 -4.51 11.20
C LYS A 254 15.89 -4.06 12.01
N LYS A 255 15.38 -2.86 11.73
CA LYS A 255 14.20 -2.29 12.39
C LYS A 255 13.61 -1.09 11.64
N VAL A 256 12.42 -0.67 12.04
CA VAL A 256 11.83 0.62 11.64
C VAL A 256 12.64 1.77 12.23
N VAL A 257 13.03 2.70 11.37
CA VAL A 257 13.86 3.86 11.72
C VAL A 257 13.36 5.12 11.02
N LEU A 258 13.66 6.26 11.64
CA LEU A 258 13.70 7.55 10.97
C LEU A 258 15.16 7.80 10.53
N THR A 259 15.38 8.17 9.27
CA THR A 259 16.75 8.42 8.77
C THR A 259 17.40 9.60 9.48
N LYS A 260 18.72 9.51 9.71
CA LYS A 260 19.54 10.65 10.15
C LYS A 260 19.76 11.65 9.01
N ALA A 261 20.16 11.12 7.84
CA ALA A 261 20.25 11.89 6.61
C ALA A 261 18.86 12.35 6.15
N ASP A 262 18.80 13.48 5.46
CA ASP A 262 17.63 13.87 4.69
C ASP A 262 17.38 12.93 3.50
N LEU A 263 16.26 13.12 2.81
CA LEU A 263 15.80 12.27 1.71
C LEU A 263 16.78 12.30 0.55
N THR A 264 17.31 13.49 0.22
CA THR A 264 18.31 13.69 -0.83
C THR A 264 19.61 12.94 -0.47
N GLY A 265 20.20 13.19 0.70
CA GLY A 265 21.39 12.49 1.17
C GLY A 265 21.18 10.98 1.30
N TYR A 266 20.01 10.55 1.75
CA TYR A 266 19.64 9.14 1.74
C TYR A 266 19.66 8.59 0.32
N MET A 267 19.00 9.24 -0.65
CA MET A 267 19.05 8.84 -2.06
C MET A 267 20.49 8.76 -2.60
N HIS A 268 21.35 9.71 -2.24
CA HIS A 268 22.74 9.78 -2.66
C HIS A 268 23.68 8.76 -2.01
N SER A 269 23.31 8.18 -0.86
CA SER A 269 24.10 7.15 -0.17
C SER A 269 24.30 5.84 -0.94
N ARG A 270 23.55 5.62 -2.05
CA ARG A 270 23.63 4.41 -2.86
C ARG A 270 23.69 4.75 -4.36
N PRO A 271 24.74 4.33 -5.09
CA PRO A 271 24.88 4.60 -6.53
C PRO A 271 23.79 3.93 -7.37
N GLU A 272 23.30 2.75 -6.95
CA GLU A 272 22.29 1.96 -7.64
C GLU A 272 20.87 2.56 -7.60
N ARG A 273 20.65 3.64 -6.84
CA ARG A 273 19.36 4.34 -6.79
C ARG A 273 19.29 5.34 -7.93
N ILE A 274 18.23 5.25 -8.73
CA ILE A 274 18.07 5.97 -10.00
C ILE A 274 17.17 7.19 -9.81
N GLY A 275 16.06 7.02 -9.10
CA GLY A 275 15.08 8.06 -8.84
C GLY A 275 14.03 7.61 -7.83
N ILE A 276 13.00 8.42 -7.68
CA ILE A 276 11.85 8.11 -6.84
C ILE A 276 10.55 8.25 -7.63
N MET A 277 9.55 7.48 -7.22
CA MET A 277 8.15 7.81 -7.45
C MET A 277 7.55 8.26 -6.12
N VAL A 278 6.58 9.16 -6.19
CA VAL A 278 5.95 9.73 -5.01
C VAL A 278 4.44 9.56 -5.12
N ALA A 279 3.81 9.09 -4.05
CA ALA A 279 2.37 9.01 -3.95
C ALA A 279 1.87 9.64 -2.65
N ARG A 280 0.75 10.34 -2.72
CA ARG A 280 0.09 10.94 -1.55
C ARG A 280 -1.09 10.08 -1.12
N PRO A 281 -1.18 9.67 0.15
CA PRO A 281 -2.31 8.88 0.62
C PRO A 281 -3.59 9.72 0.69
N LEU A 282 -4.69 9.13 0.24
CA LEU A 282 -6.03 9.73 0.29
C LEU A 282 -6.85 9.15 1.46
N PRO A 283 -7.91 9.85 1.90
CA PRO A 283 -8.88 9.33 2.85
C PRO A 283 -9.61 8.10 2.30
N LEU A 284 -10.25 7.34 3.19
CA LEU A 284 -11.12 6.25 2.78
C LEU A 284 -12.29 6.74 1.93
N VAL A 285 -12.47 6.15 0.75
CA VAL A 285 -13.67 6.34 -0.06
C VAL A 285 -14.76 5.44 0.49
N ARG A 286 -15.84 6.01 1.02
CA ARG A 286 -16.99 5.21 1.45
C ARG A 286 -17.68 4.63 0.22
N LYS A 287 -17.92 3.31 0.18
CA LYS A 287 -18.63 2.64 -0.93
C LYS A 287 -20.02 3.23 -1.22
N THR A 288 -20.62 3.99 -0.29
CA THR A 288 -21.88 4.73 -0.49
C THR A 288 -21.75 5.98 -1.37
N ASP A 289 -20.57 6.58 -1.47
CA ASP A 289 -20.37 7.85 -2.18
C ASP A 289 -20.24 7.66 -3.70
N VAL A 290 -19.98 6.42 -4.15
CA VAL A 290 -19.89 6.04 -5.57
C VAL A 290 -21.27 6.04 -6.25
N THR A 291 -22.34 5.83 -5.49
CA THR A 291 -23.73 5.84 -6.03
C THR A 291 -24.27 7.25 -6.32
N THR A 292 -23.66 8.29 -5.79
CA THR A 292 -24.18 9.67 -5.92
C THR A 292 -23.62 10.39 -7.14
N THR A 293 -22.40 10.06 -7.57
CA THR A 293 -21.78 10.65 -8.76
C THR A 293 -22.26 10.05 -10.08
N ALA A 294 -22.89 8.88 -10.07
CA ALA A 294 -23.47 8.27 -11.27
C ALA A 294 -24.88 8.80 -11.64
N ARG A 295 -25.44 9.76 -10.88
CA ARG A 295 -26.82 10.24 -11.05
C ARG A 295 -26.99 11.68 -11.52
N THR A 296 -25.92 12.42 -11.80
CA THR A 296 -25.97 13.82 -12.24
C THR A 296 -25.54 14.07 -13.68
N THR A 297 -25.49 13.03 -14.51
CA THR A 297 -25.42 13.19 -15.97
C THR A 297 -26.58 12.45 -16.63
N LYS A 298 -27.76 13.08 -16.60
CA LYS A 298 -28.80 12.97 -17.63
C LYS A 298 -29.57 14.28 -17.70
#